data_AF-A0A926AS57-F1
#
_entry.id   AF-A0A926AS57-F1
#
_cell.length_a   1.000
_cell.length_b   1.000
_cell.length_c   1.000
_cell.angle_alpha   90.00
_cell.angle_beta   90.00
_cell.angle_gamma   90.00
#
_symmetry.space_group_name_H-M   'P 1'
#
loop_
_entity.id
_entity.type
_entity.pdbx_description
1 polymer ?
#
loop_
_entity_poly.entity_id
_entity_poly.type
_entity_poly.pdbx_seq_one_letter_code
_entity_poly.pdbx_strand_id
1 'polypeptide(L)' 'MPVTYPREIQEFVSEQISSGNFQSEEDVTLEALRLLRDFTHRHRSLQRDLRQSLDELERGQDRPLNMDDVIAHGENHV' A
#
# COMPACT_ATOMS: atom_id res chain seq x y z
N MET A 1 -14.76 12.64 -19.07
CA MET A 1 -14.44 11.47 -19.90
C MET A 1 -15.46 10.40 -19.55
N PRO A 2 -16.30 9.89 -20.47
CA PRO A 2 -17.21 8.80 -20.16
C PRO A 2 -16.38 7.52 -19.93
N VAL A 3 -16.41 7.01 -18.70
CA VAL A 3 -15.77 5.74 -18.36
C VAL A 3 -16.85 4.67 -18.37
N THR A 4 -16.68 3.63 -19.18
CA THR A 4 -17.61 2.50 -19.19
C THR A 4 -17.03 1.39 -18.30
N TYR A 5 -17.68 1.16 -17.17
CA TYR A 5 -17.31 0.11 -16.24
C TYR A 5 -17.92 -1.24 -16.62
N PRO A 6 -17.25 -2.37 -16.33
CA PRO A 6 -17.88 -3.68 -16.32
C PRO A 6 -19.10 -3.70 -15.38
N ARG A 7 -20.07 -4.58 -15.65
CA ARG A 7 -21.33 -4.66 -14.88
C ARG A 7 -21.11 -4.82 -13.38
N GLU A 8 -20.18 -5.68 -13.00
CA GLU A 8 -19.82 -5.95 -11.59
C GLU A 8 -19.35 -4.68 -10.86
N ILE A 9 -18.61 -3.82 -11.55
CA ILE A 9 -18.13 -2.55 -10.99
C ILE A 9 -19.26 -1.52 -10.91
N GLN A 10 -20.17 -1.50 -11.88
CA GLN A 10 -21.36 -0.64 -11.81
C GLN A 10 -22.25 -1.01 -10.63
N GLU A 11 -22.47 -2.32 -10.41
CA GLU A 11 -23.21 -2.84 -9.26
C GLU A 11 -22.55 -2.42 -7.94
N PHE A 12 -21.24 -2.59 -7.82
CA PHE A 12 -20.48 -2.14 -6.65
C PHE A 12 -20.60 -0.63 -6.40
N VAL A 13 -20.41 0.21 -7.42
CA VAL A 13 -20.54 1.68 -7.29
C VAL A 13 -21.96 2.05 -6.85
N SER A 14 -22.98 1.43 -7.44
CA SER A 14 -24.38 1.65 -7.06
C SER A 14 -24.65 1.26 -5.61
N GLU A 15 -24.12 0.13 -5.15
CA GLU A 15 -24.26 -0.31 -3.76
C GLU A 15 -23.64 0.69 -2.79
N GLN A 16 -22.41 1.15 -3.07
CA GLN A 16 -21.69 2.12 -2.25
C GLN A 16 -22.37 3.50 -2.15
N ILE A 17 -23.04 3.93 -3.21
CA ILE A 17 -23.85 5.15 -3.17
C ILE A 17 -25.14 4.91 -2.38
N SER A 18 -25.82 3.79 -2.63
CA SER A 18 -27.09 3.45 -1.97
C SER A 18 -26.96 3.23 -0.47
N SER A 19 -25.79 2.78 0.00
CA SER A 19 -25.47 2.62 1.43
C SER A 19 -25.18 3.96 2.12
N GLY A 20 -25.05 5.05 1.36
CA GLY A 20 -24.68 6.37 1.86
C GLY A 20 -23.17 6.53 2.14
N ASN A 21 -22.34 5.57 1.72
CA ASN A 21 -20.88 5.68 1.89
C ASN A 21 -20.29 6.76 0.98
N PHE A 22 -20.91 7.03 -0.16
CA PHE A 22 -20.50 8.04 -1.14
C PHE A 22 -21.71 8.79 -1.69
N GLN A 23 -21.51 10.07 -2.05
CA GLN A 23 -22.60 10.91 -2.56
C GLN A 23 -22.78 10.80 -4.07
N SER A 24 -21.73 10.38 -4.78
CA SER A 24 -21.72 10.25 -6.22
C SER A 24 -20.72 9.19 -6.70
N GLU A 25 -20.88 8.78 -7.97
CA GLU A 25 -19.91 7.92 -8.66
C GLU A 25 -18.53 8.59 -8.81
N GLU A 26 -18.50 9.92 -8.92
CA GLU A 26 -17.26 10.68 -8.97
C GLU A 26 -16.49 10.57 -7.64
N ASP A 27 -17.17 10.61 -6.50
CA ASP A 27 -16.53 10.44 -5.19
C ASP A 27 -15.93 9.04 -5.04
N VAL A 28 -16.65 8.00 -5.45
CA VAL A 28 -16.16 6.62 -5.45
C VAL A 28 -14.91 6.50 -6.33
N THR A 29 -14.95 7.11 -7.50
CA THR A 29 -13.84 7.08 -8.47
C THR A 29 -12.60 7.79 -7.91
N LEU A 30 -12.78 8.97 -7.32
CA LEU A 30 -11.68 9.74 -6.72
C LEU A 30 -11.04 8.99 -5.56
N GLU A 31 -11.83 8.38 -4.69
CA GLU A 31 -11.31 7.59 -3.58
C GLU A 31 -10.59 6.32 -4.07
N ALA A 32 -11.15 5.63 -5.06
CA ALA A 32 -10.49 4.47 -5.68
C ALA A 32 -9.13 4.84 -6.28
N LEU A 33 -9.03 5.97 -6.98
CA LEU A 33 -7.77 6.47 -7.55
C LEU A 33 -6.77 6.86 -6.47
N ARG A 34 -7.24 7.48 -5.38
CA ARG A 34 -6.40 7.79 -4.22
C ARG A 34 -5.81 6.52 -3.61
N LEU A 35 -6.64 5.51 -3.34
CA LEU A 35 -6.21 4.24 -2.77
C LEU A 35 -5.22 3.52 -3.68
N LEU A 36 -5.48 3.49 -5.00
CA LEU A 36 -4.58 2.89 -5.98
C LEU A 36 -3.22 3.59 -6.00
N ARG A 37 -3.21 4.92 -5.97
CA ARG A 37 -1.98 5.72 -5.92
C ARG A 37 -1.19 5.39 -4.66
N ASP A 38 -1.83 5.41 -3.50
CA ASP A 38 -1.18 5.18 -2.21
C ASP A 38 -0.64 3.75 -2.11
N PHE A 39 -1.40 2.75 -2.56
CA PHE A 39 -0.96 1.36 -2.67
C PHE A 39 0.27 1.23 -3.59
N THR A 40 0.22 1.84 -4.77
CA THR A 40 1.31 1.81 -5.75
C THR A 40 2.59 2.42 -5.18
N HIS A 41 2.48 3.54 -4.45
CA HIS A 41 3.63 4.15 -3.78
C HIS A 41 4.23 3.25 -2.71
N ARG A 42 3.40 2.68 -1.83
CA ARG A 42 3.87 1.78 -0.77
C ARG A 42 4.54 0.54 -1.35
N HIS A 43 3.92 -0.09 -2.34
CA HIS A 43 4.48 -1.26 -3.01
C HIS A 43 5.82 -0.96 -3.68
N ARG A 44 5.94 0.17 -4.39
CA ARG A 44 7.22 0.60 -4.97
C ARG A 44 8.28 0.91 -3.92
N SER A 45 7.90 1.47 -2.78
CA SER A 45 8.84 1.68 -1.68
C SER A 45 9.35 0.35 -1.16
N LEU A 46 8.46 -0.57 -0.82
CA LEU A 46 8.82 -1.89 -0.32
C LEU A 46 9.72 -2.66 -1.31
N GLN A 47 9.42 -2.59 -2.61
CA GLN A 47 10.28 -3.19 -3.64
C GLN A 47 11.67 -2.58 -3.69
N ARG A 48 11.80 -1.26 -3.46
CA ARG A 48 13.12 -0.60 -3.38
C ARG A 48 13.87 -1.04 -2.13
N ASP A 49 13.19 -1.06 -0.99
CA ASP A 49 13.79 -1.43 0.29
C ASP A 49 14.30 -2.88 0.24
N LEU A 50 13.51 -3.81 -0.30
CA LEU A 50 13.92 -5.20 -0.51
C LEU A 50 15.13 -5.32 -1.44
N ARG A 51 15.14 -4.61 -2.57
CA ARG A 51 16.29 -4.62 -3.50
C ARG A 51 17.54 -4.10 -2.83
N GLN A 52 17.43 -3.01 -2.08
CA GLN A 52 18.56 -2.46 -1.34
C GLN A 52 19.12 -3.47 -0.33
N SER A 53 18.25 -4.10 0.47
CA SER A 53 18.69 -5.10 1.45
C SER A 53 19.36 -6.32 0.82
N LEU A 54 18.86 -6.77 -0.34
CA LEU A 54 19.49 -7.86 -1.09
C LEU A 54 20.85 -7.46 -1.67
N ASP A 55 20.97 -6.25 -2.22
CA ASP A 55 22.25 -5.73 -2.73
C ASP A 55 23.30 -5.58 -1.60
N GLU A 56 22.88 -5.16 -0.40
CA GLU A 56 23.74 -5.08 0.79
C GLU A 56 24.23 -6.48 1.22
N LEU A 57 23.33 -7.46 1.20
CA LEU A 57 23.66 -8.87 1.49
C LEU A 57 24.64 -9.45 0.46
N GLU A 58 24.43 -9.22 -0.84
CA GLU A 58 25.34 -9.69 -1.90
C GLU A 58 26.74 -9.08 -1.79
N ARG A 59 26.85 -7.86 -1.27
CA ARG A 59 28.13 -7.17 -1.03
C ARG A 59 28.84 -7.61 0.26
N GLY A 60 28.29 -8.57 1.00
CA GLY A 60 28.83 -8.99 2.29
C GLY A 60 28.77 -7.88 3.34
N GLN A 61 27.79 -6.96 3.23
CA GLN A 61 27.48 -5.95 4.24
C GLN A 61 26.44 -6.45 5.24
N ASP A 62 26.33 -7.78 5.39
CA ASP A 62 25.54 -8.40 6.45
C ASP A 62 26.15 -8.03 7.79
N ARG A 63 25.50 -7.10 8.50
CA ARG A 63 25.83 -6.88 9.90
C ARG A 63 25.50 -8.18 10.66
N PRO A 64 26.42 -8.73 11.45
CA PRO A 64 26.13 -9.87 12.29
C PRO A 64 24.96 -9.49 13.20
N LEU A 65 23.91 -10.30 13.15
CA LEU A 65 22.71 -10.09 13.95
C LEU A 65 23.08 -10.36 15.41
N ASN A 66 23.33 -9.31 16.18
CA ASN A 66 23.55 -9.41 17.61
C ASN A 66 22.19 -9.36 18.33
N MET A 67 21.86 -10.44 19.04
CA MET A 67 20.58 -10.59 19.73
C MET A 67 20.37 -9.50 20.79
N ASP A 68 21.45 -9.02 21.42
CA ASP A 68 21.39 -7.97 22.44
C ASP A 68 20.99 -6.61 21.85
N ASP A 69 21.41 -6.31 20.61
CA ASP A 69 21.06 -5.08 19.89
C ASP A 69 19.59 -5.09 19.42
N VAL A 70 19.05 -6.28 19.09
CA VAL A 70 17.65 -6.44 18.68
C VAL A 70 16.69 -6.23 19.85
N ILE A 71 17.04 -6.73 21.04
CA ILE A 71 16.24 -6.55 22.27
C ILE A 71 16.20 -5.06 22.67
N ALA A 72 17.36 -4.40 22.66
CA ALA A 72 17.46 -2.98 23.01
C ALA A 72 16.67 -2.04 22.06
N HIS A 73 16.56 -2.39 20.77
CA HIS A 73 15.74 -1.64 19.82
C HIS A 73 14.23 -1.86 19.98
N GLY A 74 13.80 -3.02 20.49
CA GLY A 74 12.39 -3.32 20.76
C GLY A 74 11.83 -2.59 21.98
N GLU A 75 12.66 -2.35 23.01
CA GLU A 75 12.23 -1.71 24.26
C GLU A 75 12.00 -0.19 24.13
N ASN A 76 12.56 0.46 23.09
CA ASN A 76 12.41 1.91 22.86
C ASN A 76 11.15 2.29 22.03
N HIS A 77 10.33 1.31 21.63
CA HIS A 77 9.11 1.50 20.82
C HIS A 77 7.83 1.07 21.54
N VAL A 78 7.88 0.86 22.86
CA VAL A 78 6.73 0.63 23.75
C VAL A 78 6.51 1.86 24.62
#